data_AF-A0A1G2B9T9-F1
#
_entry.id   AF-A0A1G2B9T9-F1
#
_cell.length_a   1.000
_cell.length_b   1.000
_cell.length_c   1.000
_cell.angle_alpha   90.00
_cell.angle_beta   90.00
_cell.angle_gamma   90.00
#
_symmetry.space_group_name_H-M   'P 1'
#
loop_
_entity.id
_entity.type
_entity.pdbx_description
1 polymer ?
#
loop_
_entity_poly.entity_id
_entity_poly.type
_entity_poly.pdbx_seq_one_letter_code
_entity_poly.pdbx_strand_id
1 'polypeptide(L)'
;MKKTFGLLTVLVVGGLVFMGAGCGKNGLVSSITNTVSDTVSDVADNASGKMSELDYYNLVIEHANKLSGNIDEFNSSLDTYDTFAYAREDKTCDYKKPAIFTVTQEFDEAKSVLVTSKPTMEDATKQAAVEAKFTPYFDGYQAMLDSAQTFNDYCTSEKYKDDNGEKIQVYYDDLVAKIDEVTAKQSDLFAIIKEYQNGIDLGIDENTTKPNEMVILIENELTDKTESIYQNAFTPYAQDVLDEKEADFAPVQAAYDDLIADLATQKGRGESAGISQDTMLGTSYDLYLEQVNSFGVELEKLARDQKNGEVNADNILDYDQKLSQAYQSIISSHNSIVDLLDSYTPVD
;
A
#
# COMPACT_ATOMS: atom_id res chain seq x y z
N MET A 1 14.34 -36.41 29.94
CA MET A 1 14.70 -35.10 29.33
C MET A 1 13.49 -34.66 28.53
N LYS A 2 12.72 -33.67 29.03
CA LYS A 2 11.62 -33.07 28.29
C LYS A 2 12.24 -32.09 27.29
N LYS A 3 12.11 -32.35 25.99
CA LYS A 3 12.40 -31.38 24.94
C LYS A 3 11.21 -30.43 24.87
N THR A 4 11.41 -29.19 25.27
CA THR A 4 10.54 -28.07 24.93
C THR A 4 10.69 -27.85 23.43
N PHE A 5 9.65 -28.18 22.66
CA PHE A 5 9.51 -27.70 21.30
C PHE A 5 9.18 -26.20 21.42
N GLY A 6 10.11 -25.35 20.98
CA GLY A 6 9.82 -23.94 20.78
C GLY A 6 8.86 -23.83 19.61
N LEU A 7 7.74 -23.16 19.83
CA LEU A 7 6.83 -22.70 18.79
C LEU A 7 7.66 -21.83 17.84
N LEU A 8 7.77 -22.24 16.58
CA LEU A 8 8.44 -21.46 15.54
C LEU A 8 7.41 -20.41 15.08
N THR A 9 7.52 -19.17 15.57
CA THR A 9 6.79 -18.04 15.00
C THR A 9 7.32 -17.84 13.58
N VAL A 10 6.52 -18.16 12.57
CA VAL A 10 6.88 -17.95 11.17
C VAL A 10 6.65 -16.49 10.86
N LEU A 11 7.72 -15.71 10.85
CA LEU A 11 7.73 -14.27 10.67
C LEU A 11 7.99 -13.95 9.20
N VAL A 12 6.99 -13.40 8.51
CA VAL A 12 7.07 -13.04 7.09
C VAL A 12 7.18 -11.53 6.95
N VAL A 13 8.12 -11.08 6.12
CA VAL A 13 8.40 -9.66 5.87
C VAL A 13 7.49 -9.16 4.74
N GLY A 14 6.28 -8.72 5.08
CA GLY A 14 5.45 -7.93 4.18
C GLY A 14 5.80 -6.45 4.25
N GLY A 15 7.03 -6.10 3.85
CA GLY A 15 7.54 -4.73 3.90
C GLY A 15 7.22 -3.92 2.64
N LEU A 16 5.94 -3.61 2.43
CA LEU A 16 5.46 -2.95 1.21
C LEU A 16 5.19 -1.46 1.43
N VAL A 17 5.88 -0.61 0.69
CA VAL A 17 5.96 0.83 0.99
C VAL A 17 5.98 1.73 -0.24
N PHE A 18 4.95 2.55 -0.32
CA PHE A 18 4.70 3.59 -1.31
C PHE A 18 5.69 4.75 -1.24
N MET A 19 6.23 5.15 -2.39
CA MET A 19 6.79 6.49 -2.58
C MET A 19 5.73 7.38 -3.21
N GLY A 20 5.18 8.30 -2.43
CA GLY A 20 4.22 9.29 -2.91
C GLY A 20 4.91 10.27 -3.85
N ALA A 21 4.78 10.06 -5.16
CA ALA A 21 4.94 11.14 -6.13
C ALA A 21 3.65 11.97 -6.10
N GLY A 22 3.61 12.99 -5.25
CA GLY A 22 2.51 13.94 -5.26
C GLY A 22 2.39 14.61 -6.62
N CYS A 23 1.21 14.58 -7.23
CA CYS A 23 0.87 15.41 -8.37
C CYS A 23 -0.61 15.80 -8.31
N GLY A 24 -0.88 16.95 -7.71
CA GLY A 24 -2.17 17.61 -7.82
C GLY A 24 -2.52 17.96 -9.27
N LYS A 25 -3.82 17.87 -9.55
CA LYS A 25 -4.58 18.39 -10.71
C LYS A 25 -4.57 17.60 -12.03
N ASN A 26 -3.77 16.54 -12.20
CA ASN A 26 -3.88 15.53 -13.28
C ASN A 26 -3.06 14.25 -12.94
N GLY A 27 -2.80 14.00 -11.65
CA GLY A 27 -1.80 13.02 -11.22
C GLY A 27 -2.25 11.57 -11.36
N LEU A 28 -1.27 10.72 -11.65
CA LEU A 28 -1.35 9.27 -11.53
C LEU A 28 -2.02 8.88 -10.20
N VAL A 29 -2.83 7.83 -10.23
CA VAL A 29 -3.44 7.14 -9.08
C VAL A 29 -2.32 6.64 -8.17
N SER A 30 -1.80 7.54 -7.34
CA SER A 30 -0.71 7.25 -6.40
C SER A 30 -1.22 6.71 -5.07
N SER A 31 -2.44 6.22 -5.01
CA SER A 31 -3.03 5.70 -3.78
C SER A 31 -3.27 4.20 -3.97
N ILE A 32 -2.26 3.43 -3.56
CA ILE A 32 -2.44 2.00 -3.38
C ILE A 32 -2.34 1.72 -1.90
N THR A 33 -3.44 1.20 -1.39
CA THR A 33 -3.64 0.84 0.00
C THR A 33 -3.35 -0.63 0.15
N ASN A 34 -2.42 -0.97 1.02
CA ASN A 34 -2.21 -2.36 1.39
C ASN A 34 -3.28 -2.74 2.41
N THR A 35 -4.03 -3.80 2.17
CA THR A 35 -4.83 -4.43 3.24
C THR A 35 -3.88 -5.33 4.03
N VAL A 36 -3.24 -4.82 5.08
CA VAL A 36 -2.60 -5.71 6.06
C VAL A 36 -3.68 -6.24 6.99
N SER A 37 -3.66 -7.57 7.12
CA SER A 37 -4.52 -8.41 7.92
C SER A 37 -4.91 -7.87 9.29
N ASP A 38 -6.15 -8.14 9.67
CA ASP A 38 -6.76 -7.85 10.98
C ASP A 38 -6.25 -8.76 12.12
N THR A 39 -5.10 -9.42 11.97
CA THR A 39 -4.72 -10.55 12.84
C THR A 39 -3.47 -10.33 13.69
N VAL A 40 -3.13 -9.11 14.10
CA VAL A 40 -2.22 -8.91 15.27
C VAL A 40 -3.05 -8.84 16.56
N SER A 41 -3.87 -9.86 16.84
CA SER A 41 -4.70 -9.86 18.07
C SER A 41 -4.07 -10.57 19.28
N ASP A 42 -2.95 -11.29 19.18
CA ASP A 42 -2.52 -12.19 20.28
C ASP A 42 -1.03 -12.13 20.70
N VAL A 43 -0.29 -11.04 20.43
CA VAL A 43 1.09 -10.88 20.97
C VAL A 43 1.09 -10.12 22.30
N ALA A 44 0.35 -10.63 23.29
CA ALA A 44 0.41 -10.12 24.67
C ALA A 44 1.10 -11.06 25.67
N ASP A 45 1.50 -12.27 25.27
CA ASP A 45 2.03 -13.27 26.20
C ASP A 45 3.37 -13.87 25.75
N ASN A 46 4.47 -13.10 25.88
CA ASN A 46 5.78 -13.72 26.10
C ASN A 46 6.70 -12.86 26.98
N ALA A 47 6.90 -13.36 28.21
CA ALA A 47 7.92 -13.21 29.26
C ALA A 47 8.97 -12.05 29.32
N SER A 48 9.08 -11.11 28.39
CA SER A 48 9.96 -9.93 28.47
C SER A 48 9.26 -8.58 28.22
N GLY A 49 8.00 -8.57 27.77
CA GLY A 49 7.21 -7.36 27.55
C GLY A 49 7.62 -6.53 26.33
N LYS A 50 8.49 -7.05 25.45
CA LYS A 50 8.94 -6.40 24.22
C LYS A 50 8.64 -7.25 22.99
N MET A 51 8.21 -6.61 21.91
CA MET A 51 7.95 -7.19 20.59
C MET A 51 9.25 -7.29 19.78
N SER A 52 9.34 -8.26 18.87
CA SER A 52 10.42 -8.28 17.89
C SER A 52 10.35 -7.05 16.98
N GLU A 53 11.45 -6.72 16.29
CA GLU A 53 11.45 -5.59 15.35
C GLU A 53 10.36 -5.74 14.29
N LEU A 54 10.24 -6.93 13.71
CA LEU A 54 9.29 -7.22 12.64
C LEU A 54 7.83 -7.19 13.13
N ASP A 55 7.54 -7.74 14.31
CA ASP A 55 6.20 -7.65 14.90
C ASP A 55 5.78 -6.19 15.11
N TYR A 56 6.71 -5.36 15.58
CA TYR A 56 6.44 -3.94 15.82
C TYR A 56 6.19 -3.20 14.51
N TYR A 57 7.01 -3.45 13.47
CA TYR A 57 6.79 -2.85 12.15
C TYR A 57 5.47 -3.28 11.52
N ASN A 58 5.10 -4.55 11.62
CA ASN A 58 3.84 -5.06 11.11
C ASN A 58 2.64 -4.43 11.82
N LEU A 59 2.69 -4.26 13.15
CA LEU A 59 1.67 -3.54 13.90
C LEU A 59 1.51 -2.09 13.42
N VAL A 60 2.62 -1.38 13.16
CA VAL A 60 2.56 -0.02 12.64
C VAL A 60 1.97 0.01 11.24
N ILE A 61 2.39 -0.92 10.38
CA ILE A 61 1.90 -1.02 9.01
C ILE A 61 0.40 -1.31 8.98
N GLU A 62 -0.10 -2.26 9.77
CA GLU A 62 -1.53 -2.61 9.87
C GLU A 62 -2.40 -1.37 10.11
N HIS A 63 -2.07 -0.61 11.14
CA HIS A 63 -2.86 0.57 11.49
C HIS A 63 -2.67 1.73 10.49
N ALA A 64 -1.48 1.91 9.93
CA ALA A 64 -1.26 2.93 8.89
C ALA A 64 -2.04 2.59 7.60
N ASN A 65 -2.17 1.31 7.27
CA ASN A 65 -2.89 0.81 6.11
C ASN A 65 -4.41 0.97 6.20
N LYS A 66 -5.00 0.68 7.36
CA LYS A 66 -6.42 0.98 7.62
C LYS A 66 -6.74 2.46 7.34
N LEU A 67 -5.88 3.35 7.82
CA LEU A 67 -5.98 4.79 7.56
C LEU A 67 -5.73 5.16 6.09
N SER A 68 -4.82 4.46 5.42
CA SER A 68 -4.60 4.62 3.98
C SER A 68 -5.88 4.31 3.19
N GLY A 69 -6.60 3.23 3.53
CA GLY A 69 -7.89 2.85 2.93
C GLY A 69 -8.90 4.01 2.92
N ASN A 70 -8.96 4.76 4.03
CA ASN A 70 -9.81 5.93 4.14
C ASN A 70 -9.34 7.10 3.25
N ILE A 71 -8.03 7.29 3.08
CA ILE A 71 -7.49 8.32 2.17
C ILE A 71 -7.95 8.05 0.73
N ASP A 72 -7.96 6.79 0.30
CA ASP A 72 -8.47 6.37 -1.02
C ASP A 72 -9.96 6.68 -1.17
N GLU A 73 -10.77 6.47 -0.13
CA GLU A 73 -12.19 6.83 -0.14
C GLU A 73 -12.39 8.35 -0.28
N PHE A 74 -11.57 9.16 0.39
CA PHE A 74 -11.60 10.61 0.22
C PHE A 74 -11.24 11.02 -1.21
N ASN A 75 -10.16 10.47 -1.78
CA ASN A 75 -9.78 10.72 -3.18
C ASN A 75 -10.91 10.33 -4.14
N SER A 76 -11.48 9.14 -3.97
CA SER A 76 -12.60 8.65 -4.79
C SER A 76 -13.84 9.56 -4.71
N SER A 77 -14.09 10.15 -3.54
CA SER A 77 -15.19 11.11 -3.35
C SER A 77 -14.96 12.45 -4.07
N LEU A 78 -13.71 12.81 -4.33
CA LEU A 78 -13.30 14.01 -5.06
C LEU A 78 -13.18 13.78 -6.57
N ASP A 79 -12.85 12.56 -7.00
CA ASP A 79 -12.60 12.16 -8.40
C ASP A 79 -13.84 12.04 -9.28
N THR A 80 -15.03 12.33 -8.76
CA THR A 80 -16.22 12.55 -9.60
C THR A 80 -16.14 13.92 -10.28
N TYR A 81 -15.12 14.09 -11.13
CA TYR A 81 -14.67 15.33 -11.78
C TYR A 81 -15.77 15.98 -12.63
N ASP A 82 -16.61 15.18 -13.28
CA ASP A 82 -17.78 15.68 -14.00
C ASP A 82 -18.75 16.39 -13.03
N THR A 83 -19.13 15.74 -11.93
CA THR A 83 -20.07 16.32 -10.95
C THR A 83 -19.52 17.56 -10.27
N PHE A 84 -18.20 17.68 -10.04
CA PHE A 84 -17.61 18.87 -9.43
C PHE A 84 -17.50 20.07 -10.38
N ALA A 85 -17.13 19.84 -11.65
CA ALA A 85 -17.14 20.88 -12.66
C ALA A 85 -18.56 21.44 -12.89
N TYR A 86 -19.57 20.55 -12.94
CA TYR A 86 -20.98 20.95 -12.98
C TYR A 86 -21.44 21.67 -11.71
N ALA A 87 -21.05 21.19 -10.52
CA ALA A 87 -21.37 21.82 -9.24
C ALA A 87 -20.85 23.27 -9.15
N ARG A 88 -19.65 23.54 -9.70
CA ARG A 88 -19.09 24.89 -9.79
C ARG A 88 -19.86 25.80 -10.75
N GLU A 89 -20.25 25.29 -11.91
CA GLU A 89 -20.99 26.06 -12.92
C GLU A 89 -22.44 26.34 -12.48
N ASP A 90 -23.09 25.36 -11.87
CA ASP A 90 -24.46 25.45 -11.36
C ASP A 90 -24.54 26.02 -9.93
N LYS A 91 -23.39 26.28 -9.29
CA LYS A 91 -23.25 26.79 -7.92
C LYS A 91 -24.00 25.94 -6.90
N THR A 92 -23.97 24.64 -7.11
CA THR A 92 -24.45 23.62 -6.18
C THR A 92 -23.25 23.00 -5.48
N CYS A 93 -23.45 22.43 -4.29
CA CYS A 93 -22.43 21.57 -3.69
C CYS A 93 -23.06 20.30 -3.15
N ASP A 94 -22.72 19.18 -3.77
CA ASP A 94 -23.19 17.85 -3.40
C ASP A 94 -22.08 16.97 -2.82
N TYR A 95 -20.95 17.57 -2.42
CA TYR A 95 -19.92 16.85 -1.68
C TYR A 95 -20.51 16.24 -0.41
N LYS A 96 -20.42 14.91 -0.34
CA LYS A 96 -20.71 14.13 0.86
C LYS A 96 -19.44 13.41 1.21
N LYS A 97 -18.90 13.75 2.38
CA LYS A 97 -17.79 13.01 2.98
C LYS A 97 -18.12 11.50 3.04
N PRO A 98 -17.11 10.61 2.91
CA PRO A 98 -17.25 9.20 3.28
C PRO A 98 -17.84 9.03 4.69
N ALA A 99 -18.28 7.81 5.04
CA ALA A 99 -18.94 7.55 6.33
C ALA A 99 -18.00 7.83 7.53
N ILE A 100 -17.97 9.08 8.00
CA ILE A 100 -17.00 9.60 8.97
C ILE A 100 -16.94 8.84 10.30
N PHE A 101 -18.01 8.17 10.69
CA PHE A 101 -18.02 7.43 11.94
C PHE A 101 -16.94 6.34 11.97
N THR A 102 -16.77 5.59 10.88
CA THR A 102 -15.77 4.53 10.78
C THR A 102 -14.35 5.12 10.71
N VAL A 103 -14.16 6.16 9.89
CA VAL A 103 -12.86 6.82 9.70
C VAL A 103 -12.29 7.40 11.01
N THR A 104 -13.12 8.09 11.79
CA THR A 104 -12.67 8.68 13.07
C THR A 104 -12.38 7.58 14.10
N GLN A 105 -13.17 6.50 14.12
CA GLN A 105 -12.93 5.37 15.01
C GLN A 105 -11.58 4.70 14.73
N GLU A 106 -11.27 4.41 13.46
CA GLU A 106 -10.00 3.78 13.06
C GLU A 106 -8.80 4.69 13.34
N PHE A 107 -8.94 6.00 13.17
CA PHE A 107 -7.92 6.98 13.53
C PHE A 107 -7.65 7.01 15.04
N ASP A 108 -8.71 7.04 15.86
CA ASP A 108 -8.60 7.01 17.31
C ASP A 108 -8.00 5.68 17.80
N GLU A 109 -8.36 4.57 17.17
CA GLU A 109 -7.79 3.24 17.45
C GLU A 109 -6.29 3.18 17.12
N ALA A 110 -5.88 3.62 15.93
CA ALA A 110 -4.47 3.67 15.54
C ALA A 110 -3.63 4.51 16.52
N LYS A 111 -4.13 5.69 16.94
CA LYS A 111 -3.46 6.51 17.95
C LYS A 111 -3.46 5.86 19.33
N SER A 112 -4.55 5.19 19.71
CA SER A 112 -4.62 4.47 20.97
C SER A 112 -3.56 3.38 21.02
N VAL A 113 -3.47 2.54 20.00
CA VAL A 113 -2.52 1.42 19.94
C VAL A 113 -1.08 1.92 19.82
N LEU A 114 -0.77 2.76 18.83
CA LEU A 114 0.61 3.10 18.49
C LEU A 114 1.23 4.17 19.40
N VAL A 115 0.41 5.11 19.91
CA VAL A 115 0.92 6.25 20.69
C VAL A 115 0.60 6.11 22.18
N THR A 116 -0.62 5.66 22.52
CA THR A 116 -1.09 5.65 23.92
C THR A 116 -0.68 4.38 24.66
N SER A 117 -0.97 3.21 24.10
CA SER A 117 -0.57 1.91 24.65
C SER A 117 0.95 1.72 24.61
N LYS A 118 1.60 2.42 23.67
CA LYS A 118 3.06 2.50 23.52
C LYS A 118 3.72 1.11 23.57
N PRO A 119 3.45 0.25 22.59
CA PRO A 119 4.14 -1.03 22.45
C PRO A 119 5.65 -0.80 22.43
N THR A 120 6.41 -1.71 23.01
CA THR A 120 7.87 -1.60 23.07
C THR A 120 8.52 -2.66 22.19
N MET A 121 9.47 -2.23 21.37
CA MET A 121 10.28 -3.06 20.49
C MET A 121 11.60 -3.44 21.18
N GLU A 122 12.24 -4.51 20.71
CA GLU A 122 13.57 -4.93 21.16
C GLU A 122 14.63 -3.84 20.96
N ASP A 123 14.71 -3.25 19.75
CA ASP A 123 15.63 -2.15 19.41
C ASP A 123 15.00 -0.77 19.68
N ALA A 124 15.32 -0.18 20.83
CA ALA A 124 14.79 1.12 21.23
C ALA A 124 15.27 2.29 20.34
N THR A 125 16.38 2.16 19.61
CA THR A 125 16.89 3.21 18.72
C THR A 125 16.08 3.26 17.45
N LYS A 126 15.85 2.11 16.81
CA LYS A 126 14.99 2.01 15.63
C LYS A 126 13.53 2.34 15.97
N GLN A 127 13.05 1.91 17.14
CA GLN A 127 11.71 2.29 17.62
C GLN A 127 11.56 3.81 17.70
N ALA A 128 12.51 4.50 18.33
CA ALA A 128 12.46 5.96 18.44
C ALA A 128 12.48 6.65 17.07
N ALA A 129 13.18 6.08 16.08
CA ALA A 129 13.22 6.63 14.72
C ALA A 129 11.88 6.46 14.00
N VAL A 130 11.21 5.31 14.14
CA VAL A 130 9.85 5.07 13.63
C VAL A 130 8.82 5.96 14.34
N GLU A 131 8.86 6.01 15.68
CA GLU A 131 7.95 6.84 16.48
C GLU A 131 8.09 8.34 16.16
N ALA A 132 9.27 8.81 15.74
CA ALA A 132 9.46 10.19 15.31
C ALA A 132 8.62 10.56 14.07
N LYS A 133 8.16 9.58 13.30
CA LYS A 133 7.26 9.77 12.15
C LYS A 133 5.77 9.78 12.54
N PHE A 134 5.40 9.31 13.73
CA PHE A 134 4.00 9.23 14.16
C PHE A 134 3.36 10.59 14.30
N THR A 135 3.98 11.52 15.04
CA THR A 135 3.43 12.87 15.25
C THR A 135 3.11 13.59 13.94
N PRO A 136 4.06 13.75 12.99
CA PRO A 136 3.75 14.43 11.74
C PRO A 136 2.65 13.71 10.95
N TYR A 137 2.67 12.37 10.90
CA TYR A 137 1.63 11.60 10.20
C TYR A 137 0.24 11.80 10.80
N PHE A 138 0.07 11.60 12.11
CA PHE A 138 -1.23 11.74 12.78
C PHE A 138 -1.73 13.18 12.82
N ASP A 139 -0.84 14.18 12.95
CA ASP A 139 -1.22 15.59 12.85
C ASP A 139 -1.68 15.95 11.44
N GLY A 140 -1.02 15.41 10.41
CA GLY A 140 -1.42 15.56 9.01
C GLY A 140 -2.79 14.93 8.73
N TYR A 141 -3.01 13.72 9.24
CA TYR A 141 -4.28 13.01 9.08
C TYR A 141 -5.42 13.74 9.79
N GLN A 142 -5.21 14.27 11.00
CA GLN A 142 -6.19 15.11 11.68
C GLN A 142 -6.53 16.37 10.86
N ALA A 143 -5.52 17.03 10.29
CA ALA A 143 -5.74 18.21 9.44
C ALA A 143 -6.58 17.88 8.19
N MET A 144 -6.37 16.70 7.59
CA MET A 144 -7.22 16.19 6.50
C MET A 144 -8.66 16.00 6.96
N LEU A 145 -8.89 15.35 8.11
CA LEU A 145 -10.23 15.15 8.66
C LEU A 145 -10.95 16.49 8.93
N ASP A 146 -10.23 17.46 9.49
CA ASP A 146 -10.76 18.79 9.80
C ASP A 146 -11.14 19.56 8.52
N SER A 147 -10.31 19.47 7.47
CA SER A 147 -10.61 20.08 6.16
C SER A 147 -11.82 19.42 5.50
N ALA A 148 -11.88 18.08 5.49
CA ALA A 148 -12.99 17.32 4.94
C ALA A 148 -14.32 17.63 5.67
N GLN A 149 -14.27 17.76 6.99
CA GLN A 149 -15.41 18.15 7.81
C GLN A 149 -15.87 19.58 7.49
N THR A 150 -14.93 20.52 7.36
CA THR A 150 -15.23 21.91 6.99
C THR A 150 -15.93 21.99 5.64
N PHE A 151 -15.43 21.25 4.65
CA PHE A 151 -16.03 21.23 3.32
C PHE A 151 -17.42 20.60 3.30
N ASN A 152 -17.57 19.45 3.96
CA ASN A 152 -18.87 18.80 4.10
C ASN A 152 -19.90 19.71 4.79
N ASP A 153 -19.51 20.39 5.87
CA ASP A 153 -20.44 21.28 6.57
C ASP A 153 -20.85 22.46 5.70
N TYR A 154 -19.94 23.03 4.92
CA TYR A 154 -20.26 24.08 3.97
C TYR A 154 -21.31 23.62 2.93
N CYS A 155 -21.16 22.41 2.41
CA CYS A 155 -22.07 21.85 1.41
C CYS A 155 -23.42 21.41 2.00
N THR A 156 -23.40 20.63 3.08
CA THR A 156 -24.61 20.08 3.72
C THR A 156 -25.46 21.11 4.45
N SER A 157 -24.85 22.19 4.97
CA SER A 157 -25.59 23.33 5.54
C SER A 157 -26.03 24.36 4.49
N GLU A 158 -25.77 24.08 3.21
CA GLU A 158 -26.10 24.96 2.07
C GLU A 158 -25.51 26.37 2.14
N LYS A 159 -24.42 26.58 2.92
CA LYS A 159 -23.74 27.88 3.05
C LYS A 159 -23.20 28.40 1.72
N TYR A 160 -22.98 27.52 0.74
CA TYR A 160 -22.62 27.91 -0.63
C TYR A 160 -23.66 28.82 -1.29
N LYS A 161 -24.92 28.81 -0.83
CA LYS A 161 -25.96 29.74 -1.31
C LYS A 161 -25.72 31.17 -0.82
N ASP A 162 -25.06 31.35 0.32
CA ASP A 162 -24.80 32.67 0.92
C ASP A 162 -23.68 33.42 0.20
N ASP A 163 -22.68 32.70 -0.34
CA ASP A 163 -21.55 33.25 -1.08
C ASP A 163 -21.59 32.91 -2.58
N ASN A 164 -22.74 32.42 -3.07
CA ASN A 164 -22.95 32.11 -4.49
C ASN A 164 -21.86 31.15 -5.05
N GLY A 165 -21.37 30.24 -4.20
CA GLY A 165 -20.43 29.18 -4.55
C GLY A 165 -18.95 29.59 -4.57
N GLU A 166 -18.60 30.81 -4.15
CA GLU A 166 -17.22 31.32 -4.21
C GLU A 166 -16.20 30.46 -3.43
N LYS A 167 -16.63 29.79 -2.36
CA LYS A 167 -15.73 28.99 -1.51
C LYS A 167 -15.68 27.51 -1.86
N ILE A 168 -16.47 27.04 -2.83
CA ILE A 168 -16.47 25.63 -3.23
C ILE A 168 -15.05 25.20 -3.64
N GLN A 169 -14.41 25.95 -4.55
CA GLN A 169 -13.05 25.64 -5.02
C GLN A 169 -12.00 25.80 -3.91
N VAL A 170 -12.18 26.77 -3.01
CA VAL A 170 -11.24 27.02 -1.91
C VAL A 170 -11.20 25.83 -0.95
N TYR A 171 -12.37 25.31 -0.56
CA TYR A 171 -12.44 24.14 0.32
C TYR A 171 -12.03 22.85 -0.37
N TYR A 172 -12.33 22.71 -1.67
CA TYR A 172 -11.83 21.60 -2.47
C TYR A 172 -10.30 21.60 -2.56
N ASP A 173 -9.68 22.71 -2.97
CA ASP A 173 -8.22 22.82 -3.13
C ASP A 173 -7.50 22.63 -1.77
N ASP A 174 -8.10 23.10 -0.67
CA ASP A 174 -7.58 22.86 0.69
C ASP A 174 -7.62 21.37 1.06
N LEU A 175 -8.74 20.68 0.82
CA LEU A 175 -8.86 19.25 1.11
C LEU A 175 -7.87 18.42 0.27
N VAL A 176 -7.76 18.69 -1.03
CA VAL A 176 -6.77 18.03 -1.91
C VAL A 176 -5.36 18.25 -1.37
N ALA A 177 -5.00 19.49 -1.01
CA ALA A 177 -3.68 19.77 -0.43
C ALA A 177 -3.45 19.01 0.89
N LYS A 178 -4.49 18.83 1.72
CA LYS A 178 -4.37 18.03 2.95
C LYS A 178 -4.25 16.54 2.73
N ILE A 179 -4.91 16.01 1.71
CA ILE A 179 -4.73 14.62 1.27
C ILE A 179 -3.29 14.42 0.80
N ASP A 180 -2.79 15.25 -0.11
CA ASP A 180 -1.40 15.18 -0.59
C ASP A 180 -0.38 15.26 0.57
N GLU A 181 -0.61 16.19 1.50
CA GLU A 181 0.22 16.37 2.68
C GLU A 181 0.25 15.15 3.62
N VAL A 182 -0.86 14.43 3.81
CA VAL A 182 -0.87 13.24 4.69
C VAL A 182 -0.31 12.02 3.96
N THR A 183 -0.59 11.86 2.67
CA THR A 183 -0.03 10.79 1.83
C THR A 183 1.50 10.85 1.80
N ALA A 184 2.07 12.05 1.67
CA ALA A 184 3.52 12.24 1.74
C ALA A 184 4.11 11.82 3.11
N LYS A 185 3.42 12.14 4.21
CA LYS A 185 3.88 11.78 5.56
C LYS A 185 3.74 10.28 5.84
N GLN A 186 2.71 9.64 5.28
CA GLN A 186 2.54 8.19 5.32
C GLN A 186 3.67 7.49 4.57
N SER A 187 4.01 7.98 3.38
CA SER A 187 5.15 7.51 2.59
C SER A 187 6.47 7.61 3.38
N ASP A 188 6.71 8.74 4.05
CA ASP A 188 7.86 8.94 4.94
C ASP A 188 7.92 7.95 6.12
N LEU A 189 6.78 7.60 6.72
CA LEU A 189 6.67 6.61 7.79
C LEU A 189 7.00 5.22 7.27
N PHE A 190 6.44 4.87 6.13
CA PHE A 190 6.68 3.57 5.52
C PHE A 190 8.14 3.44 5.05
N ALA A 191 8.74 4.48 4.47
CA ALA A 191 10.10 4.42 3.93
C ALA A 191 11.13 3.99 4.99
N ILE A 192 11.01 4.50 6.22
CA ILE A 192 11.89 4.11 7.33
C ILE A 192 11.62 2.68 7.81
N ILE A 193 10.36 2.24 7.80
CA ILE A 193 10.00 0.86 8.16
C ILE A 193 10.62 -0.11 7.15
N LYS A 194 10.51 0.18 5.84
CA LYS A 194 11.12 -0.63 4.79
C LYS A 194 12.64 -0.70 4.91
N GLU A 195 13.30 0.43 5.16
CA GLU A 195 14.75 0.45 5.39
C GLU A 195 15.15 -0.54 6.51
N TYR A 196 14.38 -0.57 7.60
CA TYR A 196 14.67 -1.45 8.72
C TYR A 196 14.28 -2.90 8.47
N GLN A 197 13.15 -3.17 7.81
CA GLN A 197 12.73 -4.51 7.42
C GLN A 197 13.72 -5.18 6.46
N ASN A 198 14.27 -4.42 5.50
CA ASN A 198 15.31 -4.93 4.58
C ASN A 198 16.61 -5.33 5.30
N GLY A 199 16.84 -4.80 6.50
CA GLY A 199 17.98 -5.15 7.33
C GLY A 199 17.75 -6.37 8.23
N ILE A 200 16.56 -6.97 8.23
CA ILE A 200 16.22 -8.12 9.07
C ILE A 200 16.68 -9.41 8.37
N ASP A 201 17.59 -10.13 9.02
CA ASP A 201 17.91 -11.51 8.64
C ASP A 201 16.80 -12.43 9.15
N LEU A 202 16.02 -12.99 8.23
CA LEU A 202 14.94 -13.93 8.54
C LEU A 202 15.45 -15.31 8.97
N GLY A 203 16.76 -15.56 8.85
CA GLY A 203 17.35 -16.87 9.13
C GLY A 203 16.88 -17.96 8.16
N ILE A 204 16.31 -17.56 7.02
CA ILE A 204 15.87 -18.47 5.96
C ILE A 204 17.04 -18.70 5.01
N ASP A 205 17.40 -19.97 4.80
CA ASP A 205 18.37 -20.35 3.77
C ASP A 205 17.77 -20.07 2.37
N GLU A 206 18.47 -19.33 1.53
CA GLU A 206 18.08 -19.04 0.14
C GLU A 206 17.83 -20.33 -0.68
N ASN A 207 18.45 -21.44 -0.28
CA ASN A 207 18.33 -22.77 -0.87
C ASN A 207 17.40 -23.70 -0.07
N THR A 208 16.55 -23.15 0.80
CA THR A 208 15.57 -23.93 1.55
C THR A 208 14.70 -24.79 0.62
N THR A 209 14.25 -25.93 1.13
CA THR A 209 13.30 -26.82 0.44
C THR A 209 11.97 -26.89 1.18
N LYS A 210 11.82 -26.12 2.26
CA LYS A 210 10.58 -26.11 3.03
C LYS A 210 9.56 -25.19 2.33
N PRO A 211 8.33 -25.65 2.08
CA PRO A 211 7.31 -24.85 1.41
C PRO A 211 7.09 -23.46 2.02
N ASN A 212 6.99 -23.40 3.35
CA ASN A 212 6.70 -22.18 4.09
C ASN A 212 7.87 -21.17 4.07
N GLU A 213 9.11 -21.64 4.01
CA GLU A 213 10.27 -20.74 3.90
C GLU A 213 10.47 -20.29 2.44
N MET A 214 10.25 -21.19 1.48
CA MET A 214 10.36 -20.87 0.06
C MET A 214 9.29 -19.88 -0.41
N VAL A 215 8.05 -19.99 0.08
CA VAL A 215 6.99 -19.04 -0.27
C VAL A 215 7.38 -17.61 0.17
N ILE A 216 7.92 -17.45 1.37
CA ILE A 216 8.40 -16.15 1.89
C ILE A 216 9.46 -15.55 0.98
N LEU A 217 10.46 -16.35 0.58
CA LEU A 217 11.53 -15.88 -0.30
C LEU A 217 10.99 -15.43 -1.67
N ILE A 218 10.10 -16.22 -2.27
CA ILE A 218 9.51 -15.94 -3.57
C ILE A 218 8.66 -14.67 -3.52
N GLU A 219 7.81 -14.57 -2.50
CA GLU A 219 6.91 -13.46 -2.33
C GLU A 219 7.65 -12.14 -2.11
N ASN A 220 8.65 -12.12 -1.22
CA ASN A 220 9.45 -10.91 -1.01
C ASN A 220 10.12 -10.46 -2.32
N GLU A 221 10.73 -11.39 -3.05
CA GLU A 221 11.47 -11.08 -4.27
C GLU A 221 10.55 -10.55 -5.39
N LEU A 222 9.43 -11.23 -5.66
CA LEU A 222 8.51 -10.83 -6.73
C LEU A 222 7.74 -9.56 -6.36
N THR A 223 7.36 -9.40 -5.09
CA THR A 223 6.64 -8.23 -4.62
C THR A 223 7.53 -6.98 -4.67
N ASP A 224 8.77 -7.07 -4.19
CA ASP A 224 9.77 -5.98 -4.29
C ASP A 224 10.02 -5.58 -5.75
N LYS A 225 10.07 -6.56 -6.66
CA LYS A 225 10.23 -6.31 -8.10
C LYS A 225 9.03 -5.58 -8.68
N THR A 226 7.82 -6.04 -8.39
CA THR A 226 6.59 -5.39 -8.88
C THR A 226 6.46 -3.96 -8.35
N GLU A 227 6.81 -3.73 -7.09
CA GLU A 227 6.85 -2.40 -6.48
C GLU A 227 7.86 -1.51 -7.21
N SER A 228 9.09 -2.00 -7.41
CA SER A 228 10.12 -1.24 -8.10
C SER A 228 9.73 -0.88 -9.54
N ILE A 229 9.06 -1.80 -10.25
CA ILE A 229 8.55 -1.52 -11.59
C ILE A 229 7.50 -0.42 -11.54
N TYR A 230 6.50 -0.55 -10.67
CA TYR A 230 5.43 0.43 -10.57
C TYR A 230 6.00 1.82 -10.19
N GLN A 231 6.76 1.88 -9.11
CA GLN A 231 7.21 3.15 -8.51
C GLN A 231 8.40 3.79 -9.23
N ASN A 232 9.40 3.01 -9.62
CA ASN A 232 10.67 3.56 -10.11
C ASN A 232 10.79 3.55 -11.63
N ALA A 233 9.96 2.77 -12.34
CA ALA A 233 9.98 2.72 -13.79
C ALA A 233 8.70 3.30 -14.40
N PHE A 234 7.52 2.79 -14.02
CA PHE A 234 6.25 3.17 -14.63
C PHE A 234 5.80 4.57 -14.22
N THR A 235 5.73 4.89 -12.92
CA THR A 235 5.26 6.20 -12.45
C THR A 235 6.03 7.38 -13.07
N PRO A 236 7.39 7.39 -13.13
CA PRO A 236 8.12 8.46 -13.80
C PRO A 236 7.82 8.55 -15.30
N TYR A 237 7.76 7.41 -15.99
CA TYR A 237 7.40 7.35 -17.40
C TYR A 237 6.00 7.92 -17.65
N ALA A 238 5.02 7.50 -16.86
CA ALA A 238 3.64 7.91 -17.00
C ALA A 238 3.47 9.41 -16.72
N GLN A 239 4.22 9.96 -15.75
CA GLN A 239 4.24 11.40 -15.48
C GLN A 239 4.84 12.19 -16.65
N ASP A 240 5.93 11.72 -17.26
CA ASP A 240 6.51 12.38 -18.43
C ASP A 240 5.55 12.34 -19.63
N VAL A 241 4.77 11.27 -19.80
CA VAL A 241 3.70 11.19 -20.81
C VAL A 241 2.59 12.22 -20.53
N LEU A 242 2.13 12.33 -19.28
CA LEU A 242 1.12 13.32 -18.86
C LEU A 242 1.58 14.76 -19.05
N ASP A 243 2.87 15.03 -18.79
CA ASP A 243 3.48 16.34 -18.95
C ASP A 243 3.80 16.69 -20.43
N GLU A 244 3.43 15.82 -21.38
CA GLU A 244 3.76 15.92 -22.80
C GLU A 244 5.28 16.08 -23.05
N LYS A 245 6.11 15.45 -22.21
CA LYS A 245 7.57 15.43 -22.33
C LYS A 245 8.05 14.22 -23.13
N GLU A 246 9.34 14.23 -23.48
CA GLU A 246 10.00 13.04 -24.03
C GLU A 246 10.09 11.98 -22.92
N ALA A 247 9.22 10.97 -22.99
CA ALA A 247 9.16 9.87 -22.04
C ALA A 247 10.02 8.68 -22.50
N ASP A 248 10.98 8.27 -21.68
CA ASP A 248 11.81 7.10 -21.94
C ASP A 248 11.13 5.82 -21.43
N PHE A 249 10.70 4.96 -22.36
CA PHE A 249 10.09 3.67 -22.03
C PHE A 249 11.10 2.55 -21.76
N ALA A 250 12.38 2.74 -22.08
CA ALA A 250 13.39 1.68 -21.95
C ALA A 250 13.52 1.13 -20.51
N PRO A 251 13.47 1.95 -19.44
CA PRO A 251 13.47 1.44 -18.06
C PRO A 251 12.27 0.54 -17.75
N VAL A 252 11.07 0.90 -18.23
CA VAL A 252 9.85 0.11 -18.03
C VAL A 252 9.96 -1.24 -18.74
N GLN A 253 10.40 -1.23 -20.01
CA GLN A 253 10.60 -2.46 -20.78
C GLN A 253 11.61 -3.39 -20.11
N ALA A 254 12.76 -2.86 -19.68
CA ALA A 254 13.80 -3.67 -19.04
C ALA A 254 13.32 -4.30 -17.74
N ALA A 255 12.56 -3.55 -16.93
CA ALA A 255 12.04 -4.05 -15.66
C ALA A 255 10.89 -5.06 -15.86
N TYR A 256 10.07 -4.90 -16.90
CA TYR A 256 9.09 -5.90 -17.33
C TYR A 256 9.76 -7.22 -17.79
N ASP A 257 10.78 -7.14 -18.64
CA ASP A 257 11.49 -8.33 -19.15
C ASP A 257 12.13 -9.12 -17.99
N ASP A 258 12.69 -8.41 -17.00
CA ASP A 258 13.25 -8.98 -15.77
C ASP A 258 12.18 -9.69 -14.92
N LEU A 259 11.01 -9.06 -14.71
CA LEU A 259 9.89 -9.64 -13.97
C LEU A 259 9.41 -10.96 -14.58
N ILE A 260 9.26 -11.03 -15.91
CA ILE A 260 8.78 -12.25 -16.58
C ILE A 260 9.80 -13.38 -16.46
N ALA A 261 11.10 -13.08 -16.57
CA ALA A 261 12.15 -14.07 -16.39
C ALA A 261 12.17 -14.62 -14.96
N ASP A 262 12.02 -13.74 -13.97
CA ASP A 262 12.02 -14.14 -12.57
C ASP A 262 10.75 -14.85 -12.15
N LEU A 263 9.58 -14.42 -12.62
CA LEU A 263 8.32 -15.11 -12.36
C LEU A 263 8.40 -16.59 -12.77
N ALA A 264 8.96 -16.87 -13.95
CA ALA A 264 9.17 -18.24 -14.41
C ALA A 264 10.16 -19.02 -13.51
N THR A 265 11.25 -18.37 -13.11
CA THR A 265 12.28 -18.95 -12.24
C THR A 265 11.72 -19.27 -10.84
N GLN A 266 11.03 -18.31 -10.23
CA GLN A 266 10.46 -18.43 -8.89
C GLN A 266 9.32 -19.44 -8.85
N LYS A 267 8.48 -19.50 -9.89
CA LYS A 267 7.47 -20.56 -10.04
C LYS A 267 8.11 -21.95 -10.02
N GLY A 268 9.20 -22.15 -10.77
CA GLY A 268 9.93 -23.42 -10.76
C GLY A 268 10.54 -23.77 -9.40
N ARG A 269 11.03 -22.78 -8.65
CA ARG A 269 11.51 -22.96 -7.27
C ARG A 269 10.38 -23.39 -6.34
N GLY A 270 9.23 -22.72 -6.41
CA GLY A 270 8.06 -23.05 -5.58
C GLY A 270 7.50 -24.44 -5.86
N GLU A 271 7.40 -24.82 -7.13
CA GLU A 271 7.02 -26.19 -7.53
C GLU A 271 8.00 -27.23 -7.00
N SER A 272 9.31 -26.95 -7.04
CA SER A 272 10.35 -27.85 -6.55
C SER A 272 10.36 -27.99 -5.01
N ALA A 273 9.97 -26.94 -4.30
CA ALA A 273 9.82 -26.95 -2.84
C ALA A 273 8.48 -27.55 -2.38
N GLY A 274 7.57 -27.86 -3.29
CA GLY A 274 6.29 -28.49 -2.96
C GLY A 274 5.18 -27.53 -2.54
N ILE A 275 5.31 -26.22 -2.82
CA ILE A 275 4.36 -25.20 -2.32
C ILE A 275 2.95 -25.44 -2.88
N SER A 276 2.80 -25.62 -4.19
CA SER A 276 1.48 -25.82 -4.81
C SER A 276 0.79 -27.13 -4.37
N GLN A 277 1.54 -28.09 -3.81
CA GLN A 277 1.00 -29.33 -3.24
C GLN A 277 0.69 -29.20 -1.75
N ASP A 278 1.13 -28.13 -1.10
CA ASP A 278 0.83 -27.83 0.29
C ASP A 278 -0.64 -27.45 0.43
N THR A 279 -1.37 -28.15 1.31
CA THR A 279 -2.81 -27.96 1.46
C THR A 279 -3.20 -26.63 2.11
N MET A 280 -2.27 -25.96 2.79
CA MET A 280 -2.51 -24.66 3.41
C MET A 280 -2.04 -23.52 2.50
N LEU A 281 -0.87 -23.65 1.87
CA LEU A 281 -0.23 -22.57 1.13
C LEU A 281 -0.52 -22.59 -0.37
N GLY A 282 -0.76 -23.76 -0.97
CA GLY A 282 -0.72 -23.91 -2.43
C GLY A 282 -1.75 -23.08 -3.19
N THR A 283 -3.00 -22.99 -2.70
CA THR A 283 -4.04 -22.19 -3.37
C THR A 283 -3.74 -20.70 -3.33
N SER A 284 -3.29 -20.20 -2.18
CA SER A 284 -2.96 -18.78 -2.02
C SER A 284 -1.70 -18.43 -2.81
N TYR A 285 -0.69 -19.30 -2.81
CA TYR A 285 0.52 -19.14 -3.61
C TYR A 285 0.23 -19.08 -5.11
N ASP A 286 -0.59 -20.00 -5.63
CA ASP A 286 -0.96 -20.00 -7.04
C ASP A 286 -1.74 -18.73 -7.41
N LEU A 287 -2.62 -18.25 -6.52
CA LEU A 287 -3.34 -16.97 -6.69
C LEU A 287 -2.37 -15.78 -6.70
N TYR A 288 -1.40 -15.74 -5.78
CA TYR A 288 -0.39 -14.69 -5.75
C TYR A 288 0.40 -14.62 -7.06
N LEU A 289 0.87 -15.77 -7.58
CA LEU A 289 1.55 -15.82 -8.88
C LEU A 289 0.65 -15.36 -10.03
N GLU A 290 -0.66 -15.66 -9.97
CA GLU A 290 -1.63 -15.16 -10.95
C GLU A 290 -1.76 -13.63 -10.91
N GLN A 291 -1.71 -13.01 -9.73
CA GLN A 291 -1.71 -11.55 -9.60
C GLN A 291 -0.43 -10.92 -10.17
N VAL A 292 0.74 -11.50 -9.87
CA VAL A 292 2.03 -11.04 -10.44
C VAL A 292 2.02 -11.17 -11.97
N ASN A 293 1.48 -12.26 -12.50
CA ASN A 293 1.31 -12.44 -13.94
C ASN A 293 0.35 -11.41 -14.55
N SER A 294 -0.76 -11.10 -13.86
CA SER A 294 -1.75 -10.11 -14.33
C SER A 294 -1.15 -8.71 -14.43
N PHE A 295 -0.32 -8.32 -13.45
CA PHE A 295 0.47 -7.09 -13.52
C PHE A 295 1.42 -7.09 -14.74
N GLY A 296 2.11 -8.20 -14.98
CA GLY A 296 2.94 -8.39 -16.18
C GLY A 296 2.15 -8.26 -17.50
N VAL A 297 0.92 -8.76 -17.56
CA VAL A 297 0.05 -8.65 -18.75
C VAL A 297 -0.32 -7.19 -19.04
N GLU A 298 -0.56 -6.37 -18.02
CA GLU A 298 -0.83 -4.93 -18.22
C GLU A 298 0.42 -4.19 -18.73
N LEU A 299 1.62 -4.53 -18.23
CA LEU A 299 2.88 -4.01 -18.77
C LEU A 299 3.13 -4.44 -20.21
N GLU A 300 2.81 -5.68 -20.57
CA GLU A 300 2.91 -6.17 -21.95
C GLU A 300 2.01 -5.38 -22.90
N LYS A 301 0.78 -5.06 -22.46
CA LYS A 301 -0.13 -4.22 -23.23
C LYS A 301 0.46 -2.83 -23.42
N LEU A 302 0.94 -2.20 -22.35
CA LEU A 302 1.59 -0.89 -22.41
C LEU A 302 2.80 -0.91 -23.37
N ALA A 303 3.66 -1.92 -23.29
CA ALA A 303 4.83 -2.06 -24.15
C ALA A 303 4.47 -2.20 -25.63
N ARG A 304 3.45 -3.00 -25.94
CA ARG A 304 2.95 -3.16 -27.31
C ARG A 304 2.39 -1.86 -27.86
N ASP A 305 1.58 -1.18 -27.06
CA ASP A 305 0.88 0.03 -27.50
C ASP A 305 1.88 1.21 -27.61
N GLN A 306 2.90 1.26 -26.74
CA GLN A 306 4.04 2.18 -26.86
C GLN A 306 4.84 1.95 -28.16
N LYS A 307 5.12 0.69 -28.50
CA LYS A 307 5.80 0.34 -29.76
C LYS A 307 5.02 0.76 -31.00
N ASN A 308 3.69 0.80 -30.90
CA ASN A 308 2.81 1.26 -31.98
C ASN A 308 2.63 2.79 -32.00
N GLY A 309 3.16 3.51 -31.01
CA GLY A 309 2.95 4.96 -30.86
C GLY A 309 1.52 5.31 -30.43
N GLU A 310 0.86 4.42 -29.68
CA GLU A 310 -0.54 4.56 -29.27
C GLU A 310 -0.69 5.11 -27.85
N VAL A 311 0.39 5.20 -27.07
CA VAL A 311 0.37 5.76 -25.70
C VAL A 311 0.42 7.29 -25.75
N ASN A 312 -0.45 7.93 -24.97
CA ASN A 312 -0.59 9.38 -24.88
C ASN A 312 -1.20 9.79 -23.52
N ALA A 313 -1.31 11.09 -23.27
CA ALA A 313 -1.84 11.62 -22.02
C ALA A 313 -3.28 11.18 -21.70
N ASP A 314 -4.12 10.90 -22.70
CA ASP A 314 -5.51 10.51 -22.48
C ASP A 314 -5.62 9.06 -21.99
N ASN A 315 -4.75 8.15 -22.48
CA ASN A 315 -4.84 6.73 -22.14
C ASN A 315 -3.81 6.25 -21.11
N ILE A 316 -2.82 7.07 -20.75
CA ILE A 316 -1.84 6.69 -19.72
C ILE A 316 -2.48 6.51 -18.35
N LEU A 317 -3.53 7.29 -18.04
CA LEU A 317 -4.33 7.17 -16.83
C LEU A 317 -5.06 5.81 -16.73
N ASP A 318 -5.50 5.25 -17.86
CA ASP A 318 -6.12 3.92 -17.89
C ASP A 318 -5.10 2.81 -17.57
N TYR A 319 -3.85 2.95 -18.01
CA TYR A 319 -2.80 1.99 -17.65
C TYR A 319 -2.41 2.12 -16.19
N ASP A 320 -2.27 3.34 -15.70
CA ASP A 320 -1.96 3.62 -14.32
C ASP A 320 -3.02 3.04 -13.38
N GLN A 321 -4.30 3.26 -13.67
CA GLN A 321 -5.40 2.65 -12.91
C GLN A 321 -5.32 1.11 -12.89
N LYS A 322 -5.08 0.47 -14.05
CA LYS A 322 -5.01 -0.99 -14.15
C LYS A 322 -3.78 -1.57 -13.46
N LEU A 323 -2.62 -0.93 -13.61
CA LEU A 323 -1.38 -1.34 -12.96
C LEU A 323 -1.47 -1.13 -11.45
N SER A 324 -2.09 -0.04 -11.00
CA SER A 324 -2.37 0.21 -9.58
C SER A 324 -3.25 -0.89 -8.99
N GLN A 325 -4.36 -1.23 -9.65
CA GLN A 325 -5.27 -2.31 -9.21
C GLN A 325 -4.59 -3.69 -9.22
N ALA A 326 -3.81 -3.99 -10.25
CA ALA A 326 -3.07 -5.24 -10.33
C ALA A 326 -2.02 -5.33 -9.21
N TYR A 327 -1.31 -4.23 -8.96
CA TYR A 327 -0.37 -4.14 -7.85
C TYR A 327 -1.08 -4.30 -6.50
N GLN A 328 -2.18 -3.59 -6.23
CA GLN A 328 -3.00 -3.79 -5.02
C GLN A 328 -3.38 -5.27 -4.81
N SER A 329 -3.76 -5.95 -5.89
CA SER A 329 -4.14 -7.38 -5.83
C SER A 329 -2.96 -8.28 -5.47
N ILE A 330 -1.74 -7.97 -5.93
CA ILE A 330 -0.50 -8.63 -5.52
C ILE A 330 -0.30 -8.47 -4.01
N ILE A 331 -0.44 -7.24 -3.50
CA ILE A 331 -0.26 -6.98 -2.07
C ILE A 331 -1.31 -7.70 -1.21
N SER A 332 -2.59 -7.63 -1.60
CA SER A 332 -3.65 -8.34 -0.88
C SER A 332 -3.40 -9.86 -0.85
N SER A 333 -2.91 -10.43 -1.96
CA SER A 333 -2.58 -11.86 -2.03
C SER A 333 -1.36 -12.20 -1.19
N HIS A 334 -0.33 -11.35 -1.21
CA HIS A 334 0.84 -11.47 -0.35
C HIS A 334 0.46 -11.50 1.13
N ASN A 335 -0.31 -10.51 1.57
CA ASN A 335 -0.77 -10.43 2.96
C ASN A 335 -1.64 -11.63 3.36
N SER A 336 -2.46 -12.15 2.44
CA SER A 336 -3.25 -13.36 2.68
C SER A 336 -2.36 -14.60 2.91
N ILE A 337 -1.19 -14.69 2.28
CA ILE A 337 -0.24 -15.78 2.50
C ILE A 337 0.50 -15.57 3.82
N VAL A 338 0.90 -14.34 4.14
CA VAL A 338 1.46 -13.98 5.45
C VAL A 338 0.53 -14.44 6.59
N ASP A 339 -0.77 -14.19 6.47
CA ASP A 339 -1.78 -14.62 7.46
C ASP A 339 -1.87 -16.13 7.61
N LEU A 340 -1.77 -16.85 6.49
CA LEU A 340 -1.77 -18.30 6.51
C LEU A 340 -0.51 -18.82 7.20
N LEU A 341 0.62 -18.16 7.02
CA LEU A 341 1.90 -18.50 7.63
C LEU A 341 1.89 -18.32 9.15
N ASP A 342 1.15 -17.34 9.68
CA ASP A 342 0.97 -17.16 11.13
C ASP A 342 0.28 -18.36 11.81
N SER A 343 -0.61 -19.03 11.09
CA SER A 343 -1.31 -20.23 11.56
C SER A 343 -0.72 -21.54 11.04
N TYR A 344 0.36 -21.46 10.25
CA TYR A 344 0.93 -22.61 9.55
C TYR A 344 1.63 -23.56 10.52
N THR A 345 1.15 -24.80 10.53
CA THR A 345 1.81 -25.89 11.24
C THR A 345 2.30 -26.90 10.20
N PRO A 346 3.61 -27.12 10.03
CA PRO A 346 4.12 -28.07 9.05
C PRO A 346 3.50 -29.45 9.27
N VAL A 347 3.00 -30.07 8.19
CA VAL A 347 2.61 -31.48 8.23
C VAL A 347 3.89 -32.31 8.06
N ASP A 348 4.26 -33.06 9.11
CA ASP A 348 5.42 -33.97 9.12
C ASP A 348 5.38 -35.06 8.04
#